data_AF-S3DWJ2-F1
#
_entry.id   AF-S3DWJ2-F1
#
_cell.length_a   1.000
_cell.length_b   1.000
_cell.length_c   1.000
_cell.angle_alpha   90.00
_cell.angle_beta   90.00
_cell.angle_gamma   90.00
#
_symmetry.space_group_name_H-M   'P 1'
#
loop_
_entity.id
_entity.type
_entity.pdbx_description
1 polymer ?
#
loop_
_entity_poly.entity_id
_entity_poly.type
_entity_poly.pdbx_seq_one_letter_code
_entity_poly.pdbx_strand_id
1 'polypeptide(L)'
;MSSMRNAVQRRNHRERGQPEERKKFGLLEKHKDYSLRAADHNLKKRKLKVLKQKVLEKNPDEFYFGMLSRKGPSTTGKQRTGTVNGDRGNEVLGMEKARLLKTQDVGYVRTVGNTVAKKVTKLEERLARIEAMQNGKEHDEEVVGMGKKTVFLDGEEEMELRIQEAEWEAEAEEEREEGASREEREFKKVQRREREKVLHRLEFERERLRVLRETELALEMQRAGMAKTSTVGGVNKNGVKFKVKERKK
;
A
#
# COMPACT_ATOMS: atom_id res chain seq x y z
N MET A 1 26.74 -18.86 -64.66
CA MET A 1 25.32 -18.49 -64.54
C MET A 1 24.48 -19.77 -64.48
N SER A 2 23.56 -19.92 -63.54
CA SER A 2 22.75 -21.14 -63.39
C SER A 2 21.41 -20.96 -64.12
N SER A 3 21.34 -21.38 -65.39
CA SER A 3 20.26 -21.07 -66.34
C SER A 3 19.02 -21.98 -66.27
N MET A 4 19.01 -23.06 -65.47
CA MET A 4 17.86 -23.98 -65.30
C MET A 4 17.46 -24.16 -63.82
N ARG A 5 17.45 -23.09 -63.02
CA ARG A 5 17.03 -23.16 -61.61
C ARG A 5 15.51 -23.20 -61.39
N ASN A 6 14.73 -22.76 -62.38
CA ASN A 6 13.27 -22.67 -62.31
C ASN A 6 12.54 -23.85 -62.99
N ALA A 7 13.26 -24.73 -63.70
CA ALA A 7 12.68 -25.87 -64.41
C ALA A 7 12.41 -27.09 -63.50
N VAL A 8 13.07 -27.15 -62.33
CA VAL A 8 12.89 -28.22 -61.33
C VAL A 8 12.70 -27.56 -59.96
N GLN A 9 11.52 -27.74 -59.36
CA GLN A 9 11.24 -27.21 -58.03
C GLN A 9 12.14 -27.88 -56.99
N ARG A 10 12.96 -27.07 -56.31
CA ARG A 10 13.80 -27.57 -55.21
C ARG A 10 12.93 -27.76 -53.97
N ARG A 11 13.12 -28.89 -53.28
CA ARG A 11 12.40 -29.19 -52.04
C ARG A 11 12.92 -28.32 -50.90
N ASN A 12 12.01 -27.75 -50.12
CA ASN A 12 12.36 -27.06 -48.88
C ASN A 12 12.62 -28.11 -47.79
N HIS A 13 13.84 -28.13 -47.24
CA HIS A 13 14.19 -29.00 -46.12
C HIS A 13 13.81 -28.32 -44.80
N ARG A 14 12.92 -28.95 -44.03
CA ARG A 14 12.50 -28.46 -42.71
C ARG A 14 13.45 -28.94 -41.62
N GLU A 15 13.67 -28.10 -40.61
CA GLU A 15 14.50 -28.46 -39.45
C GLU A 15 13.72 -29.36 -38.48
N ARG A 16 14.42 -30.32 -37.85
CA ARG A 16 13.86 -31.21 -36.82
C ARG A 16 13.89 -30.55 -35.44
N GLY A 17 12.86 -30.81 -34.63
CA GLY A 17 12.80 -30.43 -33.21
C GLY A 17 13.69 -31.29 -32.29
N GLN A 18 13.66 -30.96 -30.99
CA GLN A 18 14.28 -31.76 -29.93
C GLN A 18 13.45 -33.05 -29.69
N PRO A 19 14.07 -34.23 -29.47
CA PRO A 19 13.34 -35.43 -29.06
C PRO A 19 12.57 -35.23 -27.75
N GLU A 20 11.38 -35.83 -27.65
CA GLU A 20 10.46 -35.69 -26.51
C GLU A 20 11.14 -35.95 -25.15
N GLU A 21 11.89 -37.04 -25.03
CA GLU A 21 12.62 -37.42 -23.82
C GLU A 21 13.64 -36.37 -23.34
N ARG A 22 14.14 -35.54 -24.27
CA ARG A 22 15.16 -34.52 -24.02
C ARG A 22 14.63 -33.09 -24.04
N LYS A 23 13.31 -32.91 -24.17
CA LYS A 23 12.69 -31.57 -24.11
C LYS A 23 13.00 -30.82 -22.81
N LYS A 24 13.29 -31.52 -21.71
CA LYS A 24 13.72 -30.91 -20.44
C LYS A 24 14.97 -30.02 -20.55
N PHE A 25 15.83 -30.25 -21.55
CA PHE A 25 17.05 -29.46 -21.78
C PHE A 25 16.83 -28.24 -22.69
N GLY A 26 15.58 -27.99 -23.10
CA GLY A 26 15.23 -26.88 -23.99
C GLY A 26 15.46 -27.18 -25.47
N LEU A 27 15.57 -26.11 -26.26
CA LEU A 27 15.67 -26.18 -27.72
C LEU A 27 16.95 -26.89 -28.17
N LEU A 28 16.83 -27.76 -29.17
CA LEU A 28 17.99 -28.37 -29.84
C LEU A 28 18.63 -27.36 -30.78
N GLU A 29 19.70 -26.72 -30.31
CA GLU A 29 20.46 -25.74 -31.09
C GLU A 29 20.95 -26.31 -32.42
N LYS A 30 20.83 -25.49 -33.47
CA LYS A 30 21.31 -25.78 -34.81
C LYS A 30 22.50 -24.89 -35.15
N HIS A 31 23.08 -25.08 -36.33
CA HIS A 31 24.24 -24.33 -36.77
C HIS A 31 24.02 -22.80 -36.76
N LYS A 32 22.81 -22.34 -37.12
CA LYS A 32 22.44 -20.91 -37.04
C LYS A 32 22.52 -20.37 -35.60
N ASP A 33 22.04 -21.14 -34.63
CA ASP A 33 22.04 -20.75 -33.21
C ASP A 33 23.47 -20.79 -32.65
N TYR A 34 24.23 -21.84 -33.02
CA TYR A 34 25.65 -21.94 -32.70
C TYR A 34 26.44 -20.74 -33.23
N SER A 35 26.21 -20.33 -34.48
CA SER A 35 26.89 -19.20 -35.10
C SER A 35 26.64 -17.90 -34.33
N LEU A 36 25.38 -17.63 -33.95
CA LEU A 36 25.01 -16.46 -33.15
C LEU A 36 25.67 -16.50 -31.76
N ARG A 37 25.63 -17.63 -31.07
CA ARG A 37 26.28 -17.80 -29.77
C ARG A 37 27.80 -17.66 -29.85
N ALA A 38 28.42 -18.24 -30.87
CA ALA A 38 29.86 -18.15 -31.08
C ALA A 38 30.27 -16.69 -31.36
N ALA A 39 29.49 -15.97 -32.16
CA ALA A 39 29.72 -14.56 -32.44
C ALA A 39 29.62 -13.69 -31.18
N ASP A 40 28.58 -13.84 -30.37
CA ASP A 40 28.42 -13.13 -29.08
C ASP A 40 29.57 -13.43 -28.10
N HIS A 41 29.92 -14.70 -27.96
CA HIS A 41 31.03 -15.11 -27.09
C HIS A 41 32.38 -14.52 -27.56
N ASN A 42 32.64 -14.55 -28.87
CA ASN A 42 33.85 -13.96 -29.45
C ASN A 42 33.86 -12.43 -29.32
N LEU A 43 32.69 -11.76 -29.39
CA LEU A 43 32.56 -10.34 -29.11
C LEU A 43 32.95 -10.02 -27.65
N LYS A 44 32.39 -10.75 -26.68
CA LYS A 44 32.70 -10.60 -25.25
C LYS A 44 34.18 -10.86 -24.97
N LYS A 45 34.75 -11.91 -25.55
CA LYS A 45 36.20 -12.22 -25.45
C LYS A 45 37.06 -11.09 -25.98
N ARG A 46 36.76 -10.54 -27.16
CA ARG A 46 37.48 -9.39 -27.73
C ARG A 46 37.40 -8.17 -26.82
N LYS A 47 36.21 -7.85 -26.31
CA LYS A 47 36.01 -6.72 -25.37
C LYS A 47 36.83 -6.89 -24.09
N LEU A 48 36.81 -8.07 -23.49
CA LEU A 48 37.62 -8.38 -22.29
C LEU A 48 39.12 -8.30 -22.58
N LYS A 49 39.59 -8.76 -23.74
CA LYS A 49 41.00 -8.64 -24.14
C LYS A 49 41.44 -7.18 -24.20
N VAL A 50 40.64 -6.32 -24.83
CA VAL A 50 40.92 -4.86 -24.90
C VAL A 50 40.91 -4.23 -23.50
N LEU A 51 39.96 -4.57 -22.64
CA LEU A 51 39.93 -4.05 -21.27
C LEU A 51 41.16 -4.48 -20.46
N LYS A 52 41.61 -5.73 -20.61
CA LYS A 52 42.85 -6.21 -19.96
C LYS A 52 44.07 -5.44 -20.45
N GLN A 53 44.19 -5.21 -21.76
CA GLN A 53 45.29 -4.44 -22.33
C GLN A 53 45.33 -3.02 -21.74
N LYS A 54 44.18 -2.33 -21.69
CA LYS A 54 44.07 -0.99 -21.09
C LYS A 54 44.47 -0.94 -19.61
N VAL A 55 44.21 -2.02 -18.86
CA VAL A 55 44.62 -2.10 -17.45
C VAL A 55 46.13 -2.29 -17.33
N LEU A 56 46.75 -3.07 -18.21
CA LEU A 56 48.20 -3.30 -18.22
C LEU A 56 48.99 -2.06 -18.65
N GLU A 57 48.47 -1.30 -19.61
CA GLU A 57 49.08 -0.08 -20.15
C GLU A 57 48.75 1.18 -19.33
N LYS A 58 48.07 1.03 -18.19
CA LYS A 58 47.62 2.17 -17.38
C LYS A 58 48.81 2.92 -16.76
N ASN A 59 48.88 4.23 -16.96
CA ASN A 59 49.81 5.10 -16.24
C ASN A 59 49.35 5.28 -14.77
N PRO A 60 50.17 4.92 -13.76
CA PRO A 60 49.82 5.10 -12.36
C PRO A 60 49.65 6.57 -11.95
N ASP A 61 50.32 7.50 -12.63
CA ASP A 61 50.33 8.93 -12.32
C ASP A 61 49.31 9.72 -13.18
N GLU A 62 48.37 9.03 -13.85
CA GLU A 62 47.34 9.73 -14.63
C GLU A 62 46.39 10.52 -13.72
N PHE A 63 46.16 11.78 -14.07
CA PHE A 63 45.21 12.64 -13.38
C PHE A 63 44.20 13.24 -14.36
N TYR A 64 42.92 13.08 -14.04
CA TYR A 64 41.81 13.73 -14.74
C TYR A 64 40.99 14.53 -13.74
N PHE A 65 40.51 15.72 -14.13
CA PHE A 65 39.69 16.58 -13.25
C PHE A 65 38.41 15.90 -12.74
N GLY A 66 37.86 14.93 -13.49
CA GLY A 66 36.70 14.14 -13.06
C GLY A 66 36.96 13.24 -11.85
N MET A 67 38.22 12.99 -11.48
CA MET A 67 38.57 12.26 -10.26
C MET A 67 38.25 13.06 -8.98
N LEU A 68 38.13 14.39 -9.08
CA LEU A 68 37.80 15.25 -7.94
C LEU A 68 36.33 15.15 -7.52
N SER A 69 35.42 14.96 -8.48
CA SER A 69 33.97 14.93 -8.24
C SER A 69 33.39 13.52 -8.15
N ARG A 70 34.09 12.51 -8.71
CA ARG A 70 33.61 11.12 -8.72
C ARG A 70 34.37 10.25 -7.73
N LYS A 71 33.63 9.47 -6.96
CA LYS A 71 34.22 8.44 -6.10
C LYS A 71 34.56 7.21 -6.94
N GLY A 72 35.83 6.79 -6.88
CA GLY A 72 36.33 5.60 -7.57
C GLY A 72 35.63 4.30 -7.15
N PRO A 73 35.96 3.17 -7.80
CA PRO A 73 35.41 1.87 -7.42
C PRO A 73 35.78 1.54 -5.97
N SER A 74 34.85 0.90 -5.26
CA SER A 74 35.11 0.48 -3.88
C SER A 74 36.17 -0.62 -3.86
N THR A 75 37.29 -0.40 -3.16
CA THR A 75 38.40 -1.37 -3.04
C THR A 75 38.31 -2.21 -1.77
N THR A 76 37.46 -1.82 -0.81
CA THR A 76 37.36 -2.41 0.52
C THR A 76 35.91 -2.62 0.95
N GLY A 77 35.68 -3.62 1.82
CA GLY A 77 34.36 -3.89 2.42
C GLY A 77 33.51 -4.93 1.68
N LYS A 78 32.35 -5.24 2.26
CA LYS A 78 31.47 -6.33 1.81
C LYS A 78 30.86 -6.12 0.42
N GLN A 79 30.67 -4.85 0.02
CA GLN A 79 30.08 -4.48 -1.28
C GLN A 79 31.16 -3.99 -2.26
N ARG A 80 32.21 -4.79 -2.43
CA ARG A 80 33.32 -4.48 -3.33
C ARG A 80 32.94 -4.77 -4.77
N THR A 81 32.77 -3.74 -5.58
CA THR A 81 32.53 -3.87 -7.03
C THR A 81 33.58 -3.08 -7.83
N GLY A 82 33.94 -3.61 -8.99
CA GLY A 82 34.90 -2.96 -9.90
C GLY A 82 34.33 -1.79 -10.71
N THR A 83 33.09 -1.38 -10.44
CA THR A 83 32.39 -0.28 -11.12
C THR A 83 32.54 1.00 -10.31
N VAL A 84 32.68 2.14 -11.00
CA VAL A 84 32.66 3.46 -10.36
C VAL A 84 31.26 3.72 -9.79
N ASN A 85 31.18 4.21 -8.55
CA ASN A 85 29.90 4.56 -7.93
C ASN A 85 29.29 5.76 -8.66
N GLY A 86 28.12 5.57 -9.25
CA GLY A 86 27.34 6.64 -9.87
C GLY A 86 26.56 7.44 -8.83
N ASP A 87 26.31 8.71 -9.14
CA ASP A 87 25.35 9.51 -8.39
C ASP A 87 23.92 9.12 -8.80
N ARG A 88 23.02 9.04 -7.82
CA ARG A 88 21.58 8.79 -8.01
C ARG A 88 20.80 10.10 -8.16
N GLY A 89 21.45 11.25 -7.96
CA GLY A 89 20.85 12.59 -8.03
C GLY A 89 20.20 13.03 -6.72
N ASN A 90 20.39 12.28 -5.62
CA ASN A 90 19.89 12.68 -4.31
C ASN A 90 20.87 13.65 -3.65
N GLU A 91 20.42 14.87 -3.40
CA GLU A 91 21.21 15.90 -2.73
C GLU A 91 20.86 16.03 -1.23
N VAL A 92 21.82 16.47 -0.43
CA VAL A 92 21.57 16.78 0.99
C VAL A 92 20.78 18.08 1.06
N LEU A 93 19.53 17.99 1.51
CA LEU A 93 18.64 19.14 1.59
C LEU A 93 18.98 20.02 2.78
N GLY A 94 19.09 21.34 2.56
CA GLY A 94 19.23 22.31 3.63
C GLY A 94 18.01 22.32 4.56
N MET A 95 18.23 22.64 5.84
CA MET A 95 17.20 22.55 6.88
C MET A 95 15.96 23.41 6.56
N GLU A 96 16.12 24.59 5.97
CA GLU A 96 14.99 25.46 5.62
C GLU A 96 14.10 24.86 4.53
N LYS A 97 14.69 24.28 3.49
CA LYS A 97 13.96 23.57 2.44
C LYS A 97 13.24 22.35 3.02
N ALA A 98 13.89 21.61 3.92
CA ALA A 98 13.26 20.49 4.62
C ALA A 98 12.04 20.93 5.46
N ARG A 99 12.14 22.04 6.20
CA ARG A 99 11.00 22.60 6.95
C ARG A 99 9.86 23.02 6.03
N LEU A 100 10.17 23.60 4.87
CA LEU A 100 9.16 24.00 3.89
C LEU A 100 8.39 22.79 3.36
N LEU A 101 9.11 21.75 2.89
CA LEU A 101 8.49 20.51 2.41
C LEU A 101 7.65 19.84 3.49
N LYS A 102 8.15 19.76 4.73
CA LYS A 102 7.36 19.19 5.84
C LYS A 102 6.15 20.02 6.23
N THR A 103 6.16 21.33 6.00
CA THR A 103 4.98 22.16 6.20
C THR A 103 3.92 21.89 5.13
N GLN A 104 4.34 21.68 3.88
CA GLN A 104 3.45 21.27 2.79
C GLN A 104 2.85 19.88 3.05
N ASP A 105 3.67 18.91 3.46
CA ASP A 105 3.24 17.55 3.82
C ASP A 105 2.14 17.58 4.90
N VAL A 106 2.36 18.33 6.01
CA VAL A 106 1.35 18.48 7.07
C VAL A 106 0.08 19.13 6.56
N GLY A 107 0.20 20.17 5.73
CA GLY A 107 -0.97 20.82 5.12
C GLY A 107 -1.79 19.86 4.28
N TYR A 108 -1.14 19.02 3.48
CA TYR A 108 -1.81 17.99 2.68
C TYR A 108 -2.47 16.91 3.54
N VAL A 109 -1.77 16.37 4.54
CA VAL A 109 -2.34 15.34 5.43
C VAL A 109 -3.56 15.89 6.17
N ARG A 110 -3.52 17.14 6.64
CA ARG A 110 -4.67 17.81 7.27
C ARG A 110 -5.87 17.95 6.35
N THR A 111 -5.66 18.41 5.12
CA THR A 111 -6.78 18.58 4.18
C THR A 111 -7.41 17.23 3.85
N VAL A 112 -6.59 16.21 3.55
CA VAL A 112 -7.08 14.84 3.32
C VAL A 112 -7.77 14.28 4.56
N GLY A 113 -7.19 14.44 5.75
CA GLY A 113 -7.77 14.04 7.03
C GLY A 113 -9.15 14.66 7.27
N ASN A 114 -9.30 15.96 7.02
CA ASN A 114 -10.59 16.65 7.14
C ASN A 114 -11.63 16.14 6.14
N THR A 115 -11.22 15.80 4.91
CA THR A 115 -12.15 15.20 3.94
C THR A 115 -12.61 13.80 4.37
N VAL A 116 -11.71 12.99 4.91
CA VAL A 116 -12.03 11.64 5.40
C VAL A 116 -12.90 11.71 6.65
N ALA A 117 -12.61 12.63 7.58
CA ALA A 117 -13.44 12.86 8.76
C ALA A 117 -14.89 13.18 8.36
N LYS A 118 -15.11 14.07 7.38
CA LYS A 118 -16.45 14.37 6.83
C LYS A 118 -17.11 13.18 6.14
N LYS A 119 -16.34 12.25 5.57
CA LYS A 119 -16.90 11.01 5.00
C LYS A 119 -17.34 10.05 6.09
N VAL A 120 -16.55 9.93 7.16
CA VAL A 120 -16.89 9.11 8.33
C VAL A 120 -18.19 9.62 8.94
N THR A 121 -18.33 10.93 9.20
CA THR A 121 -19.59 11.48 9.76
C THR A 121 -20.79 11.21 8.85
N LYS A 122 -20.65 11.41 7.53
CA LYS A 122 -21.71 11.11 6.56
C LYS A 122 -22.09 9.62 6.51
N LEU A 123 -21.11 8.72 6.66
CA LEU A 123 -21.36 7.27 6.69
C LEU A 123 -22.03 6.86 8.01
N GLU A 124 -21.66 7.48 9.13
CA GLU A 124 -22.32 7.30 10.43
C GLU A 124 -23.77 7.78 10.39
N GLU A 125 -24.03 8.98 9.84
CA GLU A 125 -25.39 9.49 9.62
C GLU A 125 -26.22 8.58 8.69
N ARG A 126 -25.60 8.05 7.63
CA ARG A 126 -26.26 7.10 6.72
C ARG A 126 -26.59 5.79 7.42
N LEU A 127 -25.67 5.28 8.23
CA LEU A 127 -25.88 4.07 9.02
C LEU A 127 -27.03 4.27 10.02
N ALA A 128 -27.04 5.39 10.74
CA ALA A 128 -28.10 5.74 11.67
C ALA A 128 -29.47 5.84 10.99
N ARG A 129 -29.56 6.39 9.76
CA ARG A 129 -30.81 6.39 8.98
C ARG A 129 -31.27 4.98 8.58
N ILE A 130 -30.34 4.10 8.16
CA ILE A 130 -30.67 2.71 7.83
C ILE A 130 -31.17 1.98 9.08
N GLU A 131 -30.53 2.19 10.23
CA GLU A 131 -30.95 1.59 11.50
C GLU A 131 -32.31 2.13 11.97
N ALA A 132 -32.59 3.43 11.79
CA ALA A 132 -33.90 4.00 12.06
C ALA A 132 -35.01 3.40 11.18
N MET A 133 -34.75 3.22 9.87
CA MET A 133 -35.69 2.57 8.95
C MET A 133 -35.93 1.09 9.28
N GLN A 134 -34.92 0.37 9.78
CA GLN A 134 -35.07 -1.03 10.18
C GLN A 134 -35.92 -1.21 11.43
N ASN A 135 -35.85 -0.26 12.37
CA ASN A 135 -36.55 -0.34 13.65
C ASN A 135 -38.01 0.18 13.60
N GLY A 136 -38.53 0.53 12.41
CA GLY A 136 -39.93 0.92 12.23
C GLY A 136 -40.36 2.17 13.01
N LYS A 137 -39.42 2.96 13.54
CA LYS A 137 -39.72 4.21 14.25
C LYS A 137 -39.92 5.31 13.21
N GLU A 138 -41.17 5.52 12.83
CA GLU A 138 -41.56 6.74 12.14
C GLU A 138 -41.18 7.96 12.98
N HIS A 139 -40.76 9.01 12.27
CA HIS A 139 -40.41 10.32 12.80
C HIS A 139 -41.50 10.84 13.74
N ASP A 140 -41.24 10.84 15.05
CA ASP A 140 -41.57 11.88 16.02
C ASP A 140 -41.57 11.29 17.43
N GLU A 141 -40.39 10.97 17.97
CA GLU A 141 -40.21 10.91 19.42
C GLU A 141 -38.71 10.94 19.75
N GLU A 142 -38.39 11.57 20.88
CA GLU A 142 -37.07 11.95 21.38
C GLU A 142 -35.96 10.95 21.12
N VAL A 143 -34.73 11.48 20.96
CA VAL A 143 -33.45 10.76 20.93
C VAL A 143 -33.45 9.59 21.93
N VAL A 144 -33.82 8.40 21.45
CA VAL A 144 -33.83 7.20 22.29
C VAL A 144 -32.38 6.83 22.50
N GLY A 145 -31.85 7.18 23.67
CA GLY A 145 -30.50 6.80 24.08
C GLY A 145 -30.32 5.29 23.98
N MET A 146 -29.11 4.84 23.64
CA MET A 146 -28.69 3.42 23.57
C MET A 146 -28.70 2.70 24.94
N GLY A 147 -29.42 3.22 25.93
CA GLY A 147 -29.65 2.55 27.19
C GLY A 147 -30.57 1.35 26.98
N LYS A 148 -30.22 0.21 27.58
CA LYS A 148 -31.18 -0.89 27.70
C LYS A 148 -32.38 -0.36 28.49
N LYS A 149 -33.60 -0.48 27.96
CA LYS A 149 -34.82 -0.17 28.69
C LYS A 149 -34.86 -1.07 29.92
N THR A 150 -34.65 -0.48 31.09
CA THR A 150 -34.76 -1.17 32.37
C THR A 150 -36.11 -0.80 32.94
N VAL A 151 -36.93 -1.83 33.19
CA VAL A 151 -38.24 -1.69 33.82
C VAL A 151 -38.09 -2.23 35.23
N PHE A 152 -38.39 -1.42 36.23
CA PHE A 152 -38.43 -1.85 37.63
C PHE A 152 -39.82 -2.44 37.92
N LEU A 153 -39.87 -3.58 38.59
CA LEU A 153 -41.07 -4.34 38.92
C LEU A 153 -41.06 -4.65 40.42
N ASP A 154 -42.23 -4.64 41.06
CA ASP A 154 -42.34 -4.65 42.53
C ASP A 154 -42.41 -6.07 43.13
N GLY A 155 -42.64 -7.11 42.30
CA GLY A 155 -42.70 -8.51 42.74
C GLY A 155 -42.26 -9.55 41.69
N GLU A 156 -41.92 -10.77 42.14
CA GLU A 156 -41.50 -11.87 41.26
C GLU A 156 -42.62 -12.33 40.30
N GLU A 157 -43.88 -12.30 40.75
CA GLU A 157 -45.03 -12.65 39.90
C GLU A 157 -45.25 -11.67 38.73
N GLU A 158 -45.01 -10.37 38.95
CA GLU A 158 -45.06 -9.35 37.89
C GLU A 158 -43.90 -9.49 36.90
N MET A 159 -42.76 -10.00 37.37
CA MET A 159 -41.61 -10.31 36.52
C MET A 159 -41.93 -11.47 35.58
N GLU A 160 -42.51 -12.55 36.10
CA GLU A 160 -42.89 -13.73 35.29
C GLU A 160 -43.96 -13.38 34.24
N LEU A 161 -44.95 -12.56 34.60
CA LEU A 161 -45.96 -12.08 33.65
C LEU A 161 -45.36 -11.23 32.53
N ARG A 162 -44.40 -10.36 32.85
CA ARG A 162 -43.68 -9.56 31.84
C ARG A 162 -42.78 -10.39 30.95
N ILE A 163 -42.19 -11.45 31.47
CA ILE A 163 -41.39 -12.40 30.69
C ILE A 163 -42.32 -13.16 29.74
N GLN A 164 -43.46 -13.68 30.21
CA GLN A 164 -44.46 -14.32 29.36
C GLN A 164 -45.03 -13.39 28.30
N GLU A 165 -45.33 -12.12 28.64
CA GLU A 165 -45.78 -11.11 27.68
C GLU A 165 -44.71 -10.87 26.60
N ALA A 166 -43.44 -10.75 26.97
CA ALA A 166 -42.34 -10.60 26.02
C ALA A 166 -42.12 -11.85 25.15
N GLU A 167 -42.30 -13.04 25.70
CA GLU A 167 -42.24 -14.31 24.96
C GLU A 167 -43.38 -14.39 23.93
N TRP A 168 -44.61 -14.03 24.30
CA TRP A 168 -45.73 -13.95 23.37
C TRP A 168 -45.56 -12.86 22.30
N GLU A 169 -45.03 -11.70 22.66
CA GLU A 169 -44.71 -10.65 21.68
C GLU A 169 -43.66 -11.12 20.67
N ALA A 170 -42.63 -11.87 21.13
CA ALA A 170 -41.61 -12.44 20.26
C ALA A 170 -42.17 -13.52 19.33
N GLU A 171 -43.00 -14.43 19.85
CA GLU A 171 -43.66 -15.48 19.07
C GLU A 171 -44.59 -14.89 18.00
N ALA A 172 -45.35 -13.84 18.34
CA ALA A 172 -46.20 -13.11 17.40
C ALA A 172 -45.42 -12.32 16.33
N GLU A 173 -44.18 -11.94 16.60
CA GLU A 173 -43.30 -11.26 15.63
C GLU A 173 -42.65 -12.27 14.67
N GLU A 174 -42.28 -13.46 15.16
CA GLU A 174 -41.83 -14.58 14.32
C GLU A 174 -42.95 -15.04 13.36
N GLU A 175 -44.19 -15.21 13.84
CA GLU A 175 -45.33 -15.55 12.98
C GLU A 175 -45.58 -14.47 11.91
N ARG A 176 -45.39 -13.18 12.24
CA ARG A 176 -45.46 -12.08 11.26
C ARG A 176 -44.34 -12.14 10.23
N GLU A 177 -43.13 -12.55 10.60
CA GLU A 177 -42.05 -12.76 9.63
C GLU A 177 -42.29 -14.00 8.74
N GLU A 178 -42.92 -15.04 9.28
CA GLU A 178 -43.33 -16.23 8.53
C GLU A 178 -44.49 -15.95 7.55
N GLY A 179 -45.39 -15.03 7.91
CA GLY A 179 -46.45 -14.50 7.05
C GLY A 179 -46.03 -13.38 6.10
N ALA A 180 -44.81 -12.84 6.24
CA ALA A 180 -44.33 -11.71 5.44
C ALA A 180 -44.27 -12.04 3.94
N SER A 181 -44.65 -11.07 3.11
CA SER A 181 -44.65 -11.27 1.67
C SER A 181 -43.24 -11.52 1.15
N ARG A 182 -43.11 -12.22 0.02
CA ARG A 182 -41.81 -12.45 -0.63
C ARG A 182 -41.06 -11.14 -0.90
N GLU A 183 -41.80 -10.06 -1.15
CA GLU A 183 -41.26 -8.72 -1.43
C GLU A 183 -40.67 -8.07 -0.17
N GLU A 184 -41.32 -8.20 0.99
CA GLU A 184 -40.83 -7.69 2.28
C GLU A 184 -39.55 -8.40 2.74
N ARG A 185 -39.48 -9.72 2.53
CA ARG A 185 -38.27 -10.51 2.82
C ARG A 185 -37.08 -10.09 1.95
N GLU A 186 -37.31 -9.86 0.65
CA GLU A 186 -36.27 -9.35 -0.25
C GLU A 186 -35.86 -7.92 0.13
N PHE A 187 -36.79 -7.06 0.55
CA PHE A 187 -36.48 -5.71 1.04
C PHE A 187 -35.61 -5.73 2.31
N LYS A 188 -35.96 -6.53 3.33
CA LYS A 188 -35.13 -6.72 4.54
C LYS A 188 -33.72 -7.23 4.19
N LYS A 189 -33.62 -8.16 3.24
CA LYS A 189 -32.33 -8.71 2.77
C LYS A 189 -31.48 -7.66 2.04
N VAL A 190 -32.09 -6.82 1.22
CA VAL A 190 -31.41 -5.69 0.56
C VAL A 190 -30.92 -4.69 1.60
N GLN A 191 -31.76 -4.31 2.58
CA GLN A 191 -31.39 -3.40 3.67
C GLN A 191 -30.22 -3.92 4.49
N ARG A 192 -30.23 -5.22 4.85
CA ARG A 192 -29.10 -5.86 5.56
C ARG A 192 -27.81 -5.80 4.75
N ARG A 193 -27.87 -6.11 3.45
CA ARG A 193 -26.71 -6.02 2.55
C ARG A 193 -26.21 -4.59 2.40
N GLU A 194 -27.10 -3.60 2.38
CA GLU A 194 -26.72 -2.19 2.35
C GLU A 194 -26.04 -1.76 3.66
N ARG A 195 -26.58 -2.16 4.81
CA ARG A 195 -26.00 -1.92 6.13
C ARG A 195 -24.59 -2.50 6.21
N GLU A 196 -24.41 -3.77 5.84
CA GLU A 196 -23.09 -4.43 5.82
C GLU A 196 -22.09 -3.69 4.92
N LYS A 197 -22.53 -3.23 3.74
CA LYS A 197 -21.69 -2.43 2.83
C LYS A 197 -21.32 -1.05 3.40
N VAL A 198 -22.20 -0.43 4.19
CA VAL A 198 -21.93 0.86 4.85
C VAL A 198 -20.99 0.65 6.02
N LEU A 199 -21.20 -0.37 6.84
CA LEU A 199 -20.33 -0.74 7.97
C LEU A 199 -18.90 -1.01 7.51
N HIS A 200 -18.72 -1.87 6.52
CA HIS A 200 -17.39 -2.16 5.98
C HIS A 200 -16.68 -0.90 5.44
N ARG A 201 -17.44 -0.01 4.77
CA ARG A 201 -16.89 1.28 4.31
C ARG A 201 -16.55 2.22 5.46
N LEU A 202 -17.38 2.25 6.49
CA LEU A 202 -17.18 3.07 7.68
C LEU A 202 -15.93 2.60 8.44
N GLU A 203 -15.76 1.30 8.64
CA GLU A 203 -14.57 0.71 9.26
C GLU A 203 -13.31 1.08 8.50
N PHE A 204 -13.32 0.93 7.17
CA PHE A 204 -12.20 1.32 6.32
C PHE A 204 -11.85 2.81 6.43
N GLU A 205 -12.84 3.71 6.36
CA GLU A 205 -12.59 5.15 6.45
C GLU A 205 -12.19 5.58 7.89
N ARG A 206 -12.68 4.89 8.92
CA ARG A 206 -12.22 5.09 10.31
C ARG A 206 -10.76 4.70 10.48
N GLU A 207 -10.36 3.57 9.92
CA GLU A 207 -8.96 3.13 9.96
C GLU A 207 -8.06 4.10 9.19
N ARG A 208 -8.49 4.50 7.99
CA ARG A 208 -7.80 5.53 7.21
C ARG A 208 -7.66 6.84 7.99
N LEU A 209 -8.71 7.28 8.68
CA LEU A 209 -8.68 8.50 9.51
C LEU A 209 -7.69 8.36 10.66
N ARG A 210 -7.63 7.19 11.32
CA ARG A 210 -6.67 6.88 12.37
C ARG A 210 -5.23 7.05 11.87
N VAL A 211 -4.90 6.41 10.75
CA VAL A 211 -3.57 6.53 10.13
C VAL A 211 -3.25 7.98 9.74
N LEU A 212 -4.22 8.73 9.21
CA LEU A 212 -4.02 10.14 8.87
C LEU A 212 -3.74 11.01 10.10
N ARG A 213 -4.41 10.76 11.23
CA ARG A 213 -4.14 11.47 12.49
C ARG A 213 -2.78 11.09 13.08
N GLU A 214 -2.42 9.82 13.07
CA GLU A 214 -1.09 9.36 13.53
C GLU A 214 0.04 9.96 12.70
N THR A 215 -0.13 10.00 11.37
CA THR A 215 0.83 10.62 10.46
C THR A 215 0.91 12.14 10.63
N GLU A 216 -0.23 12.82 10.86
CA GLU A 216 -0.25 14.24 11.22
C GLU A 216 0.57 14.51 12.49
N LEU A 217 0.29 13.77 13.58
CA LEU A 217 1.02 13.90 14.84
C LEU A 217 2.53 13.63 14.66
N ALA A 218 2.89 12.60 13.90
CA ALA A 218 4.29 12.28 13.63
C ALA A 218 5.00 13.42 12.87
N LEU A 219 4.34 14.01 11.87
CA LEU A 219 4.89 15.14 11.11
C LEU A 219 4.98 16.42 11.97
N GLU A 220 4.01 16.67 12.85
CA GLU A 220 4.07 17.77 13.81
C GLU A 220 5.26 17.63 14.77
N MET A 221 5.50 16.43 15.30
CA MET A 221 6.67 16.13 16.12
C MET A 221 7.98 16.34 15.35
N GLN A 222 8.04 15.94 14.07
CA GLN A 222 9.19 16.24 13.22
C GLN A 222 9.39 17.74 13.01
N ARG A 223 8.32 18.50 12.73
CA ARG A 223 8.40 19.97 12.57
C ARG A 223 8.87 20.64 13.84
N ALA A 224 8.40 20.18 14.99
CA ALA A 224 8.80 20.71 16.28
C ALA A 224 10.26 20.36 16.62
N GLY A 225 10.74 19.17 16.21
CA GLY A 225 12.15 18.79 16.29
C GLY A 225 13.06 19.59 15.34
N MET A 226 12.53 20.09 14.22
CA MET A 226 13.24 20.96 13.27
C MET A 226 13.08 22.46 13.56
N ALA A 227 12.43 22.83 14.67
CA ALA A 227 12.22 24.21 15.04
C ALA A 227 13.56 24.95 15.25
N LYS A 228 13.58 26.27 15.01
CA LYS A 228 14.80 27.09 15.19
C LYS A 228 15.23 27.18 16.66
N THR A 229 14.29 27.03 17.59
CA THR A 229 14.50 27.00 19.04
C THR A 229 14.11 25.63 19.60
N SER A 230 14.74 25.20 20.69
CA SER A 230 14.36 24.00 21.42
C SER A 230 12.88 24.09 21.85
N THR A 231 12.01 23.37 21.14
CA THR A 231 10.55 23.51 21.31
C THR A 231 9.91 22.27 21.92
N VAL A 232 10.48 21.08 21.67
CA VAL A 232 9.89 19.81 22.09
C VAL A 232 10.92 18.98 22.84
N GLY A 233 10.49 18.47 24.01
CA GLY A 233 11.14 17.35 24.68
C GLY A 233 10.67 16.03 24.07
N GLY A 234 11.51 15.01 24.08
CA GLY A 234 11.19 13.73 23.47
C GLY A 234 12.15 12.64 23.87
N VAL A 235 12.04 11.50 23.20
CA VAL A 235 12.96 10.37 23.37
C VAL A 235 13.86 10.32 22.14
N ASN A 236 15.18 10.32 22.32
CA ASN A 236 16.09 10.13 21.20
C ASN A 236 16.02 8.68 20.68
N LYS A 237 16.67 8.39 19.55
CA LYS A 237 16.72 7.03 18.97
C LYS A 237 17.34 5.98 19.91
N ASN A 238 18.05 6.43 20.95
CA ASN A 238 18.70 5.57 21.94
C ASN A 238 17.84 5.40 23.21
N GLY A 239 16.59 5.89 23.24
CA GLY A 239 15.71 5.76 24.39
C GLY A 239 15.86 6.83 25.48
N VAL A 240 16.75 7.82 25.30
CA VAL A 240 16.98 8.88 26.30
C VAL A 240 15.92 9.96 26.19
N LYS A 241 15.20 10.18 27.29
CA LYS A 241 14.22 11.27 27.42
C LYS A 241 14.93 12.60 27.69
N PHE A 242 14.61 13.62 26.93
CA PHE A 242 15.08 14.99 27.17
C PHE A 242 13.88 15.94 27.26
N LYS A 243 13.96 16.94 28.13
CA LYS A 243 12.91 17.95 28.33
C LYS A 243 13.54 19.33 28.24
N VAL A 244 12.96 20.17 27.39
CA VAL A 244 13.32 21.59 27.32
C VAL A 244 12.69 22.30 28.52
N LYS A 245 13.50 22.93 29.37
CA LYS A 245 13.05 23.73 30.52
C LYS A 245 13.06 25.23 30.25
N GLU A 246 13.69 25.65 29.15
CA GLU A 246 13.82 27.05 28.77
C GLU A 246 12.51 27.59 28.17
N ARG A 247 12.17 28.83 28.51
CA ARG A 247 11.02 29.54 27.94
C ARG A 247 11.40 30.14 26.59
N LYS A 248 10.48 30.15 25.64
CA LYS A 248 10.62 30.94 24.41
C LYS A 248 10.66 32.42 24.80
N LYS A 249 11.78 33.09 24.50
CA LYS A 249 11.95 34.53 24.72
C LYS A 249 11.18 35.31 23.68
#